data_AF-A0A7W1QM74-F1
#
_entry.id   AF-A0A7W1QM74-F1
#
_cell.length_a   1.000
_cell.length_b   1.000
_cell.length_c   1.000
_cell.angle_alpha   90.00
_cell.angle_beta   90.00
_cell.angle_gamma   90.00
#
_symmetry.space_group_name_H-M   'P 1'
#
loop_
_entity.id
_entity.type
_entity.pdbx_description
1 polymer ?
#
loop_
_entity_poly.entity_id
_entity_poly.type
_entity_poly.pdbx_seq_one_letter_code
_entity_poly.pdbx_strand_id
1 'polypeptide(L)' 'RYAAGVREILECWFEGRPIRDEYLIVAGGELAGAGAHSYSAGDVTGGSEEAARFKK' A
#
# COMPACT_ATOMS: atom_id res chain seq x y z
N ARG A 1 -9.75 -6.58 -12.16
CA ARG A 1 -9.18 -5.20 -12.20
C ARG A 1 -8.01 -5.07 -11.22
N TYR A 2 -8.17 -5.37 -9.93
CA TYR A 2 -7.07 -5.29 -8.94
C TYR A 2 -5.85 -6.17 -9.29
N ALA A 3 -6.06 -7.38 -9.81
CA ALA A 3 -4.96 -8.26 -10.22
C ALA A 3 -4.07 -7.65 -11.33
N ALA A 4 -4.67 -6.89 -12.26
CA ALA A 4 -3.92 -6.17 -13.30
C ALA A 4 -3.14 -4.99 -12.71
N GLY A 5 -3.75 -4.25 -11.76
CA GLY A 5 -3.06 -3.16 -11.05
C GLY A 5 -1.88 -3.64 -10.21
N VAL A 6 -1.99 -4.81 -9.56
CA VAL A 6 -0.85 -5.43 -8.85
C VAL A 6 0.28 -5.73 -9.82
N ARG A 7 -0.03 -6.33 -10.97
CA ARG A 7 0.96 -6.61 -12.01
C ARG A 7 1.63 -5.32 -12.50
N GLU A 8 0.87 -4.27 -12.76
CA GLU A 8 1.40 -2.98 -13.20
C GLU A 8 2.36 -2.36 -12.17
N ILE A 9 2.00 -2.38 -10.89
CA ILE A 9 2.86 -1.89 -9.80
C ILE A 9 4.19 -2.68 -9.76
N LEU A 10 4.10 -4.01 -9.90
CA LEU A 10 5.29 -4.88 -9.92
C LEU A 10 6.18 -4.62 -11.15
N GLU A 11 5.60 -4.45 -12.33
CA GLU A 11 6.35 -4.11 -13.56
C GLU A 11 7.11 -2.78 -13.39
N CYS A 12 6.45 -1.74 -12.87
CA CYS A 12 7.13 -0.47 -12.59
C CYS A 12 8.28 -0.63 -11.59
N TRP A 13 8.06 -1.38 -10.51
CA TRP A 13 9.08 -1.61 -9.47
C TRP A 13 10.31 -2.33 -10.01
N PHE A 14 10.12 -3.44 -10.72
CA PHE A 14 11.24 -4.24 -11.24
C PHE A 14 12.01 -3.52 -12.35
N GLU A 15 11.34 -2.70 -13.13
CA GLU A 15 11.96 -1.91 -14.21
C GLU A 15 12.52 -0.56 -13.73
N GLY A 16 12.40 -0.24 -12.44
CA GLY A 16 12.83 1.04 -11.88
C GLY A 16 12.05 2.24 -12.43
N ARG A 17 10.84 2.03 -12.96
CA ARG A 17 9.94 3.08 -13.43
C ARG A 17 9.14 3.65 -12.26
N PRO A 18 8.74 4.93 -12.32
CA PRO A 18 7.86 5.51 -11.32
C PRO A 18 6.53 4.75 -11.25
N ILE A 19 6.10 4.41 -10.04
CA ILE A 19 4.75 3.92 -9.76
C ILE A 19 3.80 5.13 -9.79
N ARG A 20 2.58 4.95 -10.30
CA ARG A 20 1.59 6.04 -10.36
C ARG A 20 1.27 6.59 -8.98
N ASP A 21 1.19 7.90 -8.85
CA ASP A 21 0.91 8.59 -7.58
C ASP A 21 -0.42 8.15 -6.95
N GLU A 22 -1.42 7.80 -7.77
CA GLU A 22 -2.72 7.32 -7.31
C GLU A 22 -2.64 6.02 -6.50
N TYR A 23 -1.58 5.23 -6.72
CA TYR A 23 -1.35 3.96 -6.02
C TYR A 23 -0.41 4.11 -4.83
N LEU A 24 0.28 5.23 -4.71
CA LEU A 24 1.20 5.49 -3.62
C LEU A 24 0.43 5.91 -2.37
N ILE A 25 0.78 5.27 -1.25
CA ILE A 25 0.30 5.62 0.08
C ILE A 25 1.48 6.10 0.94
N VAL A 26 2.62 5.40 0.87
CA VAL A 26 3.89 5.79 1.50
C VAL A 26 5.01 5.57 0.49
N ALA A 27 5.91 6.54 0.36
CA ALA A 27 7.13 6.43 -0.43
C ALA A 27 8.24 7.28 0.23
N GLY A 28 9.49 6.83 0.19
CA GLY A 28 10.62 7.61 0.72
C GLY A 28 10.60 7.87 2.24
N GLY A 29 9.78 7.14 3.01
CA GLY A 29 9.66 7.31 4.46
C GLY A 29 8.51 8.22 4.91
N GLU A 30 7.72 8.76 3.98
CA GLU A 30 6.58 9.64 4.28
C GLU A 30 5.33 9.29 3.46
N LEU A 31 4.19 9.88 3.82
CA LEU A 31 2.95 9.75 3.06
C LEU A 31 3.13 10.39 1.68
N ALA A 32 2.71 9.68 0.63
CA ALA A 32 2.87 10.11 -0.76
C ALA A 32 1.58 9.85 -1.55
N GLY A 33 1.41 10.52 -2.69
CA GLY A 33 0.31 10.27 -3.61
C GLY A 33 -1.06 10.33 -2.93
N ALA A 34 -1.88 9.30 -3.14
CA ALA A 34 -3.18 9.18 -2.49
C ALA A 34 -3.11 9.12 -0.95
N GLY A 35 -1.99 8.62 -0.39
CA GLY A 35 -1.75 8.56 1.05
C GLY A 35 -1.72 9.92 1.74
N ALA A 36 -1.02 10.89 1.14
CA ALA A 36 -0.89 12.24 1.67
C ALA A 36 -2.22 13.01 1.74
N HIS A 37 -3.16 12.67 0.87
CA HIS A 37 -4.48 13.31 0.84
C HIS A 37 -5.53 12.62 1.73
N SER A 38 -5.30 11.36 2.10
CA SER A 38 -6.36 10.51 2.66
C SER A 38 -6.06 9.97 4.06
N TYR A 39 -4.81 10.02 4.51
CA TYR A 39 -4.38 9.44 5.78
C TYR A 39 -3.57 10.41 6.63
N SER A 40 -3.59 10.16 7.94
CA SER A 40 -2.66 10.75 8.90
C SER A 40 -1.64 9.70 9.31
N ALA A 41 -0.41 10.13 9.62
CA ALA A 41 0.59 9.23 10.18
C ALA A 41 0.10 8.66 11.53
N GLY A 42 0.24 7.34 11.71
CA GLY A 42 -0.18 6.63 12.91
C GLY A 42 -0.21 5.12 12.70
N ASP A 43 -0.38 4.38 13.78
CA ASP A 43 -0.53 2.93 13.77
C ASP A 43 -1.93 2.56 14.30
N VAL A 44 -2.72 1.91 13.43
CA VAL A 44 -4.07 1.43 13.74
C VAL A 44 -4.17 -0.09 13.64
N THR A 45 -3.04 -0.81 13.69
CA THR A 45 -2.97 -2.28 13.54
C THR A 45 -3.07 -3.05 14.87
N GLY A 46 -3.24 -2.35 15.99
CA GLY A 46 -3.38 -2.95 17.31
C GLY A 46 -4.56 -3.93 17.39
N GLY A 47 -4.31 -5.13 17.93
CA GLY A 47 -5.32 -6.19 18.07
C GLY A 47 -5.46 -7.10 16.84
N SER A 48 -4.69 -6.86 15.78
CA SER A 48 -4.71 -7.68 14.56
C SER A 48 -4.31 -9.15 14.79
N GLU A 49 -3.64 -9.46 15.90
CA GLU A 49 -3.23 -10.81 16.29
C GLU A 49 -4.41 -11.74 16.54
N GLU A 50 -5.59 -11.20 16.87
CA GLU A 50 -6.81 -12.00 17.06
C GLU A 50 -7.18 -12.78 15.79
N ALA A 51 -6.89 -12.23 14.61
CA ALA A 51 -7.20 -12.86 13.32
C ALA A 51 -6.54 -14.24 13.16
N ALA A 52 -5.39 -14.48 13.81
CA ALA A 52 -4.69 -15.76 13.76
C ALA A 52 -5.48 -16.92 14.42
N ARG A 53 -6.47 -16.61 15.26
CA ARG A 53 -7.30 -17.61 15.95
C ARG A 53 -8.47 -18.12 15.10
N PHE A 54 -8.73 -17.51 13.94
CA PHE A 54 -9.82 -17.91 13.05
C PHE A 54 -9.62 -19.34 12.54
N LYS A 55 -10.68 -20.16 12.62
CA LYS A 55 -10.76 -21.49 12.01
C LYS A 55 -11.88 -21.47 10.97
N LYS A 56 -11.56 -21.95 9.76
CA LYS A 56 -12.45 -21.94 8.59
C LYS A 56 -13.66 -22.86 8.75
#